data_AF-A0A5S3W7L4-F1
#
_entry.id   AF-A0A5S3W7L4-F1
#
_cell.length_a   1.000
_cell.length_b   1.000
_cell.length_c   1.000
_cell.angle_alpha   90.00
_cell.angle_beta   90.00
_cell.angle_gamma   90.00
#
_symmetry.space_group_name_H-M   'P 1'
#
loop_
_entity.id
_entity.type
_entity.pdbx_description
1 polymer ?
#
loop_
_entity_poly.entity_id
_entity_poly.type
_entity_poly.pdbx_seq_one_letter_code
_entity_poly.pdbx_strand_id
1 'polypeptide(L)'
;MQIDDLLITEGQLNSKLNNSVHENRRGEFALLLAMLSHDALDFSQFHLPKTEINNTAESEDFLRKKFGAGPKQSLAPDEFDMLIGRFNAALISEHGAQMGMKSIKLNQYLKPEPLTIRDDDKHIPLNVLDNCEIAVRRRIKSEYTQLANPPIDAGAFYDSLNDDSLHQPLHLIAV
;
A
#
# COMPACT_ATOMS: atom_id res chain seq x y z
N MET A 1 -30.30 -3.87 12.95
CA MET A 1 -29.50 -3.45 11.79
C MET A 1 -28.43 -4.51 11.58
N GLN A 2 -28.54 -5.31 10.52
CA GLN A 2 -27.52 -6.31 10.19
C GLN A 2 -26.51 -5.60 9.29
N ILE A 3 -25.35 -5.28 9.84
CA ILE A 3 -24.23 -4.76 9.06
C ILE A 3 -23.46 -6.00 8.62
N ASP A 4 -23.85 -6.56 7.46
CA ASP A 4 -23.26 -7.80 6.95
C ASP A 4 -21.84 -7.60 6.40
N ASP A 5 -21.41 -6.35 6.19
CA ASP A 5 -20.09 -6.04 5.65
C ASP A 5 -19.44 -4.82 6.34
N LEU A 6 -18.12 -4.87 6.50
CA LEU A 6 -17.33 -3.82 7.14
C LEU A 6 -17.41 -2.53 6.29
N LEU A 7 -17.80 -1.43 6.93
CA LEU A 7 -17.80 -0.10 6.32
C LEU A 7 -16.38 0.45 6.40
N ILE A 8 -15.72 0.63 5.26
CA ILE A 8 -14.32 1.08 5.19
C ILE A 8 -14.26 2.56 4.78
N THR A 9 -15.13 2.99 3.86
CA THR A 9 -15.05 4.32 3.23
C THR A 9 -16.35 5.09 3.31
N GLU A 10 -16.25 6.42 3.26
CA GLU A 10 -17.40 7.32 3.31
C GLU A 10 -18.39 7.08 2.17
N GLY A 11 -17.90 6.70 0.98
CA GLY A 11 -18.75 6.38 -0.17
C GLY A 11 -19.74 5.24 0.10
N GLN A 12 -19.41 4.31 0.99
CA GLN A 12 -20.29 3.20 1.39
C GLN A 12 -21.41 3.64 2.35
N LEU A 13 -21.24 4.78 3.03
CA LEU A 13 -22.23 5.34 3.95
C LEU A 13 -23.37 6.04 3.21
N ASN A 14 -23.10 6.66 2.07
CA ASN A 14 -24.07 7.38 1.24
C ASN A 14 -25.01 8.27 2.10
N SER A 15 -26.31 7.99 2.16
CA SER A 15 -27.29 8.77 2.96
C SER A 15 -27.49 8.27 4.40
N LYS A 16 -26.86 7.16 4.82
CA LYS A 16 -27.08 6.57 6.15
C LYS A 16 -26.69 7.50 7.29
N LEU A 17 -25.59 8.25 7.10
CA LEU A 17 -25.14 9.24 8.08
C LEU A 17 -26.19 10.36 8.23
N ASN A 18 -26.72 10.85 7.11
CA ASN A 18 -27.74 11.89 7.09
C ASN A 18 -29.05 11.41 7.75
N ASN A 19 -29.50 10.20 7.42
CA ASN A 19 -30.70 9.60 8.02
C ASN A 19 -30.54 9.44 9.54
N SER A 20 -29.34 9.07 10.02
CA SER A 20 -29.06 8.94 11.46
C SER A 20 -29.17 10.27 12.21
N VAL A 21 -28.79 11.39 11.56
CA VAL A 21 -28.96 12.74 12.11
C VAL A 21 -30.44 13.14 12.14
N HIS A 22 -31.16 12.94 11.02
CA HIS A 22 -32.58 13.27 10.92
C HIS A 22 -33.44 12.48 11.93
N GLU A 23 -33.09 11.22 12.19
CA GLU A 23 -33.81 10.33 13.11
C GLU A 23 -33.32 10.43 14.57
N ASN A 24 -32.42 11.39 14.89
CA ASN A 24 -31.83 11.58 16.23
C ASN A 24 -31.14 10.34 16.83
N ARG A 25 -30.66 9.41 15.98
CA ARG A 25 -29.98 8.17 16.41
C ARG A 25 -28.49 8.41 16.62
N ARG A 26 -28.14 9.14 17.69
CA ARG A 26 -26.75 9.51 18.02
C ARG A 26 -25.81 8.32 18.19
N GLY A 27 -26.29 7.21 18.75
CA GLY A 27 -25.49 5.99 18.92
C GLY A 27 -25.12 5.33 17.59
N GLU A 28 -26.05 5.33 16.63
CA GLU A 28 -25.81 4.82 15.28
C GLU A 28 -24.86 5.73 14.52
N PHE A 29 -25.03 7.06 14.62
CA PHE A 29 -24.09 8.02 14.04
C PHE A 29 -22.66 7.81 14.55
N ALA A 30 -22.47 7.71 15.88
CA ALA A 30 -21.16 7.50 16.47
C ALA A 30 -20.54 6.15 16.05
N LEU A 31 -21.35 5.10 15.94
CA LEU A 31 -20.90 3.78 15.48
C LEU A 31 -20.46 3.82 14.00
N LEU A 32 -21.28 4.42 13.12
CA LEU A 32 -20.95 4.55 11.70
C LEU A 32 -19.65 5.33 11.49
N LEU A 33 -19.42 6.37 12.29
CA LEU A 33 -18.19 7.16 12.25
C LEU A 33 -16.97 6.39 12.79
N ALA A 34 -17.16 5.61 13.86
CA ALA A 34 -16.08 4.78 14.44
C ALA A 34 -15.70 3.58 13.56
N MET A 35 -16.57 3.14 12.66
CA MET A 35 -16.28 2.04 11.73
C MET A 35 -15.46 2.49 10.52
N LEU A 36 -15.45 3.78 10.18
CA LEU A 36 -14.67 4.30 9.06
C LEU A 36 -13.17 4.11 9.28
N SER A 37 -12.45 3.76 8.20
CA SER A 37 -10.99 3.66 8.23
C SER A 37 -10.37 5.03 8.49
N HIS A 38 -9.36 5.06 9.36
CA HIS A 38 -8.56 6.25 9.64
C HIS A 38 -7.37 6.40 8.67
N ASP A 39 -7.14 5.39 7.82
CA ASP A 39 -6.09 5.42 6.80
C ASP A 39 -6.49 6.36 5.66
N ALA A 40 -5.63 7.34 5.39
CA ALA A 40 -5.84 8.28 4.28
C ALA A 40 -5.92 7.56 2.92
N LEU A 41 -5.28 6.40 2.77
CA LEU A 41 -5.36 5.63 1.53
C LEU A 41 -6.77 5.09 1.26
N ASP A 42 -7.58 4.89 2.29
CA ASP A 42 -8.96 4.42 2.15
C ASP A 42 -9.94 5.56 1.88
N PHE A 43 -9.53 6.83 1.94
CA PHE A 43 -10.49 7.92 1.74
C PHE A 43 -11.02 7.91 0.30
N SER A 44 -12.34 8.08 0.18
CA SER A 44 -13.05 8.13 -1.10
C SER A 44 -12.44 9.18 -2.06
N GLN A 45 -11.94 10.29 -1.51
CA GLN A 45 -11.29 11.38 -2.23
C GLN A 45 -9.98 11.01 -2.97
N PHE A 46 -9.42 9.82 -2.76
CA PHE A 46 -8.23 9.35 -3.47
C PHE A 46 -8.52 8.20 -4.45
N HIS A 47 -9.77 7.72 -4.45
CA HIS A 47 -10.29 6.72 -5.38
C HIS A 47 -10.86 7.39 -6.62
N LEU A 48 -10.08 8.31 -7.20
CA LEU A 48 -10.44 8.91 -8.47
C LEU A 48 -10.00 7.99 -9.60
N PRO A 49 -10.70 8.05 -10.74
CA PRO A 49 -10.21 7.48 -11.97
C PRO A 49 -8.77 7.90 -12.28
N LYS A 50 -7.90 6.93 -12.57
CA LYS A 50 -6.50 7.17 -12.88
C LYS A 50 -6.25 6.96 -14.36
N THR A 51 -5.42 7.82 -14.95
CA THR A 51 -4.86 7.61 -16.28
C THR A 51 -3.62 6.72 -16.16
N GLU A 52 -3.55 5.70 -17.00
CA GLU A 52 -2.41 4.80 -17.08
C GLU A 52 -1.21 5.56 -17.67
N ILE A 53 -0.21 5.88 -16.85
CA ILE A 53 1.04 6.47 -17.30
C ILE A 53 1.97 5.31 -17.66
N ASN A 54 2.22 5.12 -18.96
CA ASN A 54 3.21 4.17 -19.44
C ASN A 54 4.62 4.67 -19.11
N ASN A 55 5.13 4.26 -17.95
CA ASN A 55 6.55 4.48 -17.62
C ASN A 55 7.40 3.50 -18.43
N THR A 56 8.21 4.03 -19.36
CA THR A 56 9.33 3.30 -19.96
C THR A 56 10.42 3.12 -18.91
N ALA A 57 10.28 2.09 -18.08
CA ALA A 57 11.27 1.74 -17.09
C ALA A 57 12.53 1.18 -17.79
N GLU A 58 13.61 1.96 -17.83
CA GLU A 58 14.93 1.38 -18.08
C GLU A 58 15.22 0.33 -16.99
N SER A 59 15.62 -0.88 -17.40
CA SER A 59 15.90 -1.97 -16.47
C SER A 59 17.03 -1.60 -15.51
N GLU A 60 16.88 -1.94 -14.22
CA GLU A 60 17.87 -1.68 -13.16
C GLU A 60 19.29 -2.14 -13.56
N ASP A 61 19.39 -3.27 -14.26
CA ASP A 61 20.67 -3.84 -14.72
C ASP A 61 21.40 -2.93 -15.71
N PHE A 62 20.66 -2.20 -16.55
CA PHE A 62 21.25 -1.25 -17.49
C PHE A 62 21.86 -0.06 -16.75
N LEU A 63 21.13 0.48 -15.77
CA LEU A 63 21.60 1.59 -14.94
C LEU A 63 22.84 1.18 -14.11
N ARG A 64 22.84 -0.01 -13.50
CA ARG A 64 24.00 -0.52 -12.73
C ARG A 64 25.26 -0.62 -13.58
N LYS A 65 25.15 -1.14 -14.81
CA LYS A 65 26.28 -1.20 -15.75
C LYS A 65 26.80 0.18 -16.12
N LYS A 66 25.89 1.14 -16.37
CA LYS A 66 26.24 2.53 -16.70
C LYS A 66 27.00 3.23 -15.56
N PHE A 67 26.62 2.98 -14.32
CA PHE A 67 27.26 3.58 -13.14
C PHE A 67 28.45 2.80 -12.59
N GLY A 68 28.77 1.62 -13.15
CA GLY A 68 29.84 0.76 -12.63
C GLY A 68 29.59 0.27 -11.21
N ALA A 69 28.32 0.08 -10.85
CA ALA A 69 27.93 -0.35 -9.51
C ALA A 69 28.39 -1.80 -9.24
N GLY A 70 28.74 -2.07 -7.98
CA GLY A 70 29.10 -3.42 -7.52
C GLY A 70 27.97 -4.44 -7.62
N PRO A 71 28.23 -5.70 -7.20
CA PRO A 71 27.23 -6.78 -7.24
C PRO A 71 25.94 -6.36 -6.52
N LYS A 72 24.80 -6.76 -7.09
CA LYS A 72 23.49 -6.50 -6.49
C LYS A 72 23.41 -7.25 -5.15
N GLN A 73 23.10 -6.51 -4.09
CA GLN A 73 22.78 -7.10 -2.81
C GLN A 73 21.40 -7.77 -2.92
N SER A 74 21.33 -9.06 -2.58
CA SER A 74 20.05 -9.76 -2.56
C SER A 74 19.16 -9.15 -1.48
N LEU A 75 17.85 -9.10 -1.72
CA LEU A 75 16.91 -8.69 -0.68
C LEU A 75 16.74 -9.81 0.34
N ALA A 76 16.61 -11.04 -0.14
CA ALA A 76 16.38 -12.22 0.68
C ALA A 76 17.17 -13.44 0.14
N PRO A 77 17.44 -14.43 1.00
CA PRO A 77 18.01 -15.72 0.58
C PRO A 77 16.92 -16.63 -0.01
N ASP A 78 17.27 -17.40 -1.05
CA ASP A 78 16.36 -18.36 -1.69
C ASP A 78 15.83 -19.42 -0.72
N GLU A 79 16.65 -19.80 0.27
CA GLU A 79 16.28 -20.75 1.33
C GLU A 79 16.55 -20.14 2.72
N PHE A 80 15.59 -20.32 3.63
CA PHE A 80 15.77 -19.95 5.02
C PHE A 80 16.73 -20.92 5.70
N ASP A 81 17.95 -20.45 5.99
CA ASP A 81 18.95 -21.22 6.73
C ASP A 81 19.46 -20.46 7.95
N MET A 82 19.21 -21.04 9.13
CA MET A 82 19.67 -20.50 10.42
C MET A 82 21.21 -20.57 10.56
N LEU A 83 21.87 -21.47 9.83
CA LEU A 83 23.33 -21.62 9.85
C LEU A 83 24.04 -20.39 9.29
N ILE A 84 23.41 -19.65 8.37
CA ILE A 84 23.95 -18.38 7.84
C ILE A 84 24.16 -17.39 8.98
N GLY A 85 23.15 -17.21 9.85
CA GLY A 85 23.27 -16.32 11.01
C GLY A 85 24.37 -16.75 11.98
N ARG A 86 24.54 -18.05 12.19
CA ARG A 86 25.63 -18.59 13.02
C ARG A 86 27.00 -18.32 12.41
N PHE A 87 27.15 -18.53 11.10
CA PHE A 87 28.40 -18.26 10.38
C PHE A 87 28.75 -16.77 10.47
N ASN A 88 27.79 -15.88 10.27
CA ASN A 88 27.99 -14.43 10.32
C ASN A 88 28.41 -13.97 11.72
N ALA A 89 27.78 -14.51 12.76
CA ALA A 89 28.16 -14.23 14.14
C ALA A 89 29.59 -14.69 14.45
N ALA A 90 29.99 -15.88 13.97
CA ALA A 90 31.36 -16.38 14.10
C ALA A 90 32.36 -15.51 13.32
N LEU A 91 32.02 -15.08 12.11
CA LEU A 91 32.85 -14.19 11.30
C LEU A 91 33.09 -12.86 12.03
N ILE A 92 32.05 -12.25 12.60
CA ILE A 92 32.18 -11.02 13.38
C ILE A 92 33.02 -11.25 14.65
N SER A 93 32.79 -12.35 15.38
CA SER A 93 33.50 -12.62 16.64
C SER A 93 34.98 -12.95 16.42
N GLU A 94 35.30 -13.79 15.44
CA GLU A 94 36.66 -14.28 15.19
C GLU A 94 37.45 -13.30 14.31
N HIS A 95 36.92 -12.96 13.13
CA HIS A 95 37.61 -12.08 12.18
C HIS A 95 37.52 -10.62 12.60
N GLY A 96 36.42 -10.19 13.24
CA GLY A 96 36.31 -8.84 13.77
C GLY A 96 37.31 -8.56 14.90
N ALA A 97 37.59 -9.55 15.75
CA ALA A 97 38.58 -9.43 16.81
C ALA A 97 40.03 -9.47 16.27
N GLN A 98 40.31 -10.28 15.26
CA GLN A 98 41.68 -10.48 14.74
C GLN A 98 42.07 -9.49 13.63
N MET A 99 41.18 -9.25 12.67
CA MET A 99 41.45 -8.47 11.44
C MET A 99 40.73 -7.11 11.42
N GLY A 100 39.84 -6.87 12.39
CA GLY A 100 39.11 -5.62 12.55
C GLY A 100 37.97 -5.43 11.54
N MET A 101 37.12 -4.44 11.82
CA MET A 101 35.86 -4.17 11.10
C MET A 101 36.05 -3.81 9.60
N LYS A 102 37.23 -3.35 9.19
CA LYS A 102 37.51 -3.02 7.78
C LYS A 102 37.50 -4.25 6.89
N SER A 103 37.98 -5.38 7.39
CA SER A 103 38.00 -6.65 6.65
C SER A 103 36.58 -7.17 6.37
N ILE A 104 35.70 -7.08 7.37
CA ILE A 104 34.29 -7.44 7.28
C ILE A 104 33.58 -6.56 6.24
N LYS A 105 33.78 -5.24 6.29
CA LYS A 105 33.20 -4.32 5.30
C LYS A 105 33.65 -4.63 3.88
N LEU A 106 34.94 -4.92 3.69
CA LEU A 106 35.45 -5.31 2.38
C LEU A 106 34.79 -6.59 1.87
N ASN A 107 34.62 -7.60 2.74
CA ASN A 107 33.93 -8.83 2.39
C ASN A 107 32.49 -8.55 1.96
N GLN A 108 31.76 -7.72 2.72
CA GLN A 108 30.40 -7.31 2.37
C GLN A 108 30.31 -6.58 1.02
N TYR A 109 31.31 -5.76 0.65
CA TYR A 109 31.33 -5.09 -0.65
C TYR A 109 31.61 -6.05 -1.81
N LEU A 110 32.38 -7.11 -1.57
CA LEU A 110 32.71 -8.11 -2.58
C LEU A 110 31.60 -9.17 -2.72
N LYS A 111 30.97 -9.54 -1.62
CA LYS A 111 29.93 -10.58 -1.53
C LYS A 111 28.81 -10.10 -0.61
N PRO A 112 27.89 -9.26 -1.12
CA PRO A 112 26.87 -8.68 -0.29
C PRO A 112 25.86 -9.73 0.15
N GLU A 113 25.71 -9.89 1.47
CA GLU A 113 24.70 -10.77 2.05
C GLU A 113 23.27 -10.22 1.90
N PRO A 114 22.27 -11.11 1.89
CA PRO A 114 20.87 -10.71 1.87
C PRO A 114 20.50 -9.76 3.02
N LEU A 115 19.59 -8.80 2.77
CA LEU A 115 19.14 -7.85 3.78
C LEU A 115 18.17 -8.47 4.79
N THR A 116 17.35 -9.41 4.35
CA THR A 116 16.39 -10.14 5.17
C THR A 116 16.79 -11.60 5.29
N ILE A 117 16.31 -12.26 6.34
CA ILE A 117 16.59 -13.68 6.59
C ILE A 117 15.59 -14.58 5.82
N ARG A 118 14.44 -14.02 5.43
CA ARG A 118 13.33 -14.74 4.79
C ARG A 118 12.98 -14.05 3.48
N ASP A 119 12.81 -14.86 2.43
CA ASP A 119 12.20 -14.43 1.17
C ASP A 119 10.69 -14.63 1.22
N ASP A 120 10.03 -13.79 2.02
CA ASP A 120 8.58 -13.77 2.10
C ASP A 120 8.13 -12.31 2.15
N ASP A 121 7.70 -11.82 0.98
CA ASP A 121 7.16 -10.49 0.75
C ASP A 121 5.87 -10.24 1.54
N LYS A 122 5.19 -11.30 1.98
CA LYS A 122 3.93 -11.25 2.72
C LYS A 122 4.11 -11.50 4.22
N HIS A 123 5.33 -11.80 4.67
CA HIS A 123 5.58 -12.06 6.08
C HIS A 123 5.47 -10.78 6.91
N ILE A 124 4.40 -10.70 7.68
CA ILE A 124 4.20 -9.65 8.68
C ILE A 124 4.21 -10.30 10.07
N PRO A 125 5.02 -9.81 11.02
CA PRO A 125 5.03 -10.34 12.37
C PRO A 125 3.63 -10.31 13.01
N LEU A 126 3.26 -11.39 13.70
CA LEU A 126 1.94 -11.54 14.34
C LEU A 126 1.61 -10.39 15.31
N ASN A 127 2.59 -9.92 16.08
CA ASN A 127 2.42 -8.79 16.99
C ASN A 127 2.08 -7.48 16.27
N VAL A 128 2.52 -7.32 15.01
CA VAL A 128 2.14 -6.16 14.19
C VAL A 128 0.71 -6.34 13.69
N LEU A 129 0.38 -7.52 13.16
CA LEU A 129 -0.99 -7.86 12.71
C LEU A 129 -2.03 -7.69 13.81
N ASP A 130 -1.71 -8.11 15.03
CA ASP A 130 -2.59 -8.04 16.18
C ASP A 130 -2.79 -6.63 16.74
N ASN A 131 -1.97 -5.67 16.32
CA ASN A 131 -2.14 -4.25 16.65
C ASN A 131 -2.76 -3.45 15.50
N CYS A 132 -2.87 -4.02 14.31
CA CYS A 132 -3.52 -3.35 13.18
C CYS A 132 -5.04 -3.25 13.37
N GLU A 133 -5.63 -2.21 12.78
CA GLU A 133 -7.08 -2.03 12.67
C GLU A 133 -7.73 -3.19 11.89
N ILE A 134 -9.01 -3.43 12.13
CA ILE A 134 -9.77 -4.52 11.49
C ILE A 134 -9.76 -4.40 9.94
N ALA A 135 -9.82 -3.18 9.41
CA ALA A 135 -9.74 -2.90 7.98
C ALA A 135 -8.40 -3.35 7.38
N VAL A 136 -7.30 -3.04 8.07
CA VAL A 136 -5.93 -3.42 7.66
C VAL A 136 -5.75 -4.94 7.72
N ARG A 137 -6.24 -5.60 8.77
CA ARG A 137 -6.19 -7.08 8.87
C ARG A 137 -6.94 -7.76 7.73
N ARG A 138 -8.09 -7.22 7.33
CA ARG A 138 -8.88 -7.74 6.21
C ARG A 138 -8.14 -7.59 4.88
N ARG A 139 -7.48 -6.44 4.66
CA ARG A 139 -6.63 -6.20 3.48
C ARG A 139 -5.50 -7.22 3.37
N ILE A 140 -4.83 -7.52 4.50
CA ILE A 140 -3.72 -8.49 4.54
C ILE A 140 -4.21 -9.92 4.23
N LYS A 141 -5.41 -10.29 4.67
CA LYS A 141 -6.05 -11.57 4.33
C LYS A 141 -6.50 -11.68 2.86
N SER A 142 -6.25 -10.65 2.04
CA SER A 142 -6.70 -10.59 0.64
C SER A 142 -8.22 -10.67 0.47
N GLU A 143 -8.99 -10.40 1.53
CA GLU A 143 -10.44 -10.19 1.47
C GLU A 143 -10.72 -8.76 1.01
N TYR A 144 -10.18 -8.41 -0.16
CA TYR A 144 -10.20 -7.06 -0.69
C TYR A 144 -11.62 -6.70 -1.14
N THR A 145 -12.28 -5.81 -0.41
CA THR A 145 -13.43 -5.08 -0.94
C THR A 145 -12.89 -4.13 -1.99
N GLN A 146 -13.10 -4.43 -3.27
CA GLN A 146 -12.67 -3.55 -4.35
C GLN A 146 -13.29 -2.16 -4.20
N LEU A 147 -12.46 -1.20 -3.79
CA LEU A 147 -12.77 0.20 -3.92
C LEU A 147 -12.65 0.53 -5.40
N ALA A 148 -13.80 0.65 -6.06
CA ALA A 148 -13.87 0.81 -7.51
C ALA A 148 -13.12 2.10 -7.92
N ASN A 149 -12.04 1.94 -8.68
CA ASN A 149 -11.44 3.01 -9.45
C ASN A 149 -11.96 2.85 -10.89
N PRO A 150 -13.12 3.43 -11.25
CA PRO A 150 -13.58 3.36 -12.62
C PRO A 150 -12.53 4.03 -13.53
N PRO A 151 -12.14 3.42 -14.65
CA PRO A 151 -11.27 4.07 -15.62
C PRO A 151 -12.01 5.29 -16.19
N ILE A 152 -11.34 6.45 -16.23
CA ILE A 152 -11.82 7.64 -16.94
C ILE A 152 -10.77 8.05 -17.94
N ASP A 153 -11.22 8.51 -19.09
CA ASP A 153 -10.41 9.31 -19.97
C ASP A 153 -10.47 10.76 -19.46
N ALA A 154 -9.41 11.19 -18.77
CA ALA A 154 -9.33 12.54 -18.22
C ALA A 154 -9.33 13.62 -19.33
N GLY A 155 -8.84 13.28 -20.52
CA GLY A 155 -8.87 14.17 -21.69
C GLY A 155 -10.30 14.38 -22.16
N ALA A 156 -11.02 13.28 -22.42
CA ALA A 156 -12.43 13.35 -22.81
C ALA A 156 -13.33 14.00 -21.74
N PHE A 157 -13.03 13.79 -20.45
CA PHE A 157 -13.76 14.46 -19.36
C PHE A 157 -13.53 15.98 -19.37
N TYR A 158 -12.28 16.41 -19.53
CA TYR A 158 -11.95 17.84 -19.61
C TYR A 158 -12.61 18.50 -20.83
N ASP A 159 -12.62 17.80 -21.97
CA ASP A 159 -13.29 18.26 -23.18
C ASP A 159 -14.81 18.40 -22.97
N SER A 160 -15.43 17.45 -22.25
CA SER A 160 -16.85 17.53 -21.88
C SER A 160 -17.17 18.71 -20.96
N LEU A 161 -16.28 19.07 -20.03
CA LEU A 161 -16.49 20.23 -19.15
C LEU A 161 -16.36 21.57 -19.89
N ASN A 162 -15.66 21.60 -21.02
CA ASN A 162 -15.54 22.81 -21.85
C ASN A 162 -16.63 22.90 -22.92
N ASP A 163 -17.51 21.91 -23.02
CA ASP A 163 -18.64 21.94 -23.94
C ASP A 163 -19.76 22.82 -23.37
N ASP A 164 -19.94 24.01 -23.95
CA ASP A 164 -20.97 25.00 -23.55
C ASP A 164 -22.40 24.43 -23.59
N SER A 165 -22.63 23.33 -24.32
CA SER A 165 -23.92 22.66 -24.39
C SER A 165 -24.31 21.95 -23.09
N LEU A 166 -23.34 21.53 -22.28
CA LEU A 166 -23.55 20.84 -21.00
C LEU A 166 -23.80 21.80 -19.83
N HIS A 167 -23.45 23.09 -20.00
CA HIS A 167 -23.69 24.15 -18.99
C HIS A 167 -25.10 24.76 -19.08
N GLN A 168 -25.96 24.26 -19.97
CA GLN A 168 -27.35 24.71 -20.01
C GLN A 168 -28.05 24.29 -18.70
N PRO A 169 -28.62 25.24 -17.95
CA PRO A 169 -29.39 24.90 -16.76
C PRO A 169 -30.51 23.94 -17.17
N LEU A 170 -30.73 22.88 -16.39
CA LEU A 170 -31.90 22.02 -16.54
C LEU A 170 -33.13 22.91 -16.54
N HIS A 171 -33.67 23.19 -17.73
CA HIS A 171 -34.98 23.80 -17.86
C HIS A 171 -35.95 22.78 -17.29
N LEU A 172 -36.42 23.03 -16.06
CA LEU A 172 -37.62 22.41 -15.52
C LEU A 172 -38.71 22.62 -16.56
N ILE A 173 -39.02 21.55 -17.29
CA ILE A 173 -40.19 21.49 -18.15
C ILE A 173 -41.38 21.57 -17.20
N ALA A 174 -41.91 22.78 -17.04
CA ALA A 174 -43.19 23.01 -16.39
C ALA A 174 -44.27 22.44 -17.33
N VAL A 175 -44.88 21.33 -16.91
CA VAL A 175 -46.19 20.87 -17.38
C VAL A 175 -47.11 20.90 -16.17
#